data_AF-A0A7K2QCF4-F1
#
_entry.id   AF-A0A7K2QCF4-F1
#
_cell.length_a   1.000
_cell.length_b   1.000
_cell.length_c   1.000
_cell.angle_alpha   90.00
_cell.angle_beta   90.00
_cell.angle_gamma   90.00
#
_symmetry.space_group_name_H-M   'P 1'
#
loop_
_entity.id
_entity.type
_entity.pdbx_description
1 polymer ?
#
loop_
_entity_poly.entity_id
_entity_poly.type
_entity_poly.pdbx_seq_one_letter_code
_entity_poly.pdbx_strand_id
1 'polypeptide(L)'
;TAERLAEYVGATSLTGSWLERYARALGAKVGPEVDLHSLPPVTGMLKLGRGCAVESEVDLCGHWLDGDRLVIGPVKVGAGAVVGTRSLLFPGARVGKRAEVAPGSAVAGTVPTGQRWAGAPAVKLGKAKHYWPKQRPPRGPFWRAAYGAAGVGLTALPVLSTVPALLVVSRFVPADAGLAEALRGALIAVVPGALAYGFTYAALLLVSVRLLSLGLRTGTHPTHSRVGWQAWTVTQLMDLARDTLFPLYAGLVTPVWLRLLGMKIGRGAEVSTVLALPSLTTVGEGAFLADDTLTAPYELGGGWMRIGHSQIGRRAFLGNSGMTAPGRSVPDGGLVGVLSATPKKAKKGSSYLGLPPVKLPRSAESSDQSRTYDPPAHLLWARGLVELCRLLPVFCSAALAVLMVAALCALATAGGGPGVWGTALLSGVVLLAAGVAAGAVSVVAKWLLVGRHRTGEHPLWSGFVWRNELADTFVEVLAVPWLAGSVPGTPLLNLWLRGLGARIGRGVWCESYWLPESDLVELGDGATVNRGCVLQTHLFHDRILRTDTVVLREGATLGPGGIVLPGSSVGAHSTLGPASLVMAGESVPADTRWLGNPIEAWRA
;
A
#
# COMPACT_ATOMS: atom_id res chain seq x y z
N THR A 1 9.73 -16.32 8.46
CA THR A 1 10.63 -15.92 9.58
C THR A 1 11.75 -14.96 9.17
N ALA A 2 12.52 -15.21 8.10
CA ALA A 2 13.61 -14.31 7.69
C ALA A 2 13.13 -12.91 7.24
N GLU A 3 12.06 -12.83 6.44
CA GLU A 3 11.46 -11.55 6.02
C GLU A 3 10.94 -10.74 7.20
N ARG A 4 10.25 -11.41 8.13
CA ARG A 4 9.76 -10.78 9.35
C ARG A 4 10.90 -10.19 10.18
N LEU A 5 12.02 -10.90 10.31
CA LEU A 5 13.19 -10.35 11.00
C LEU A 5 13.73 -9.09 10.30
N ALA A 6 13.78 -9.08 8.97
CA ALA A 6 14.20 -7.91 8.19
C ALA A 6 13.26 -6.71 8.38
N GLU A 7 11.95 -6.94 8.48
CA GLU A 7 10.97 -5.90 8.79
C GLU A 7 11.14 -5.36 10.22
N TYR A 8 11.24 -6.24 11.22
CA TYR A 8 11.34 -5.83 12.63
C TYR A 8 12.62 -5.05 12.96
N VAL A 9 13.74 -5.39 12.33
CA VAL A 9 15.00 -4.63 12.50
C VAL A 9 15.02 -3.33 11.69
N GLY A 10 13.92 -3.01 10.99
CA GLY A 10 13.77 -1.79 10.21
C GLY A 10 14.57 -1.80 8.91
N ALA A 11 15.05 -2.95 8.44
CA ALA A 11 15.84 -3.04 7.21
C ALA A 11 15.02 -2.64 5.97
N THR A 12 13.70 -2.75 6.05
CA THR A 12 12.76 -2.31 5.01
C THR A 12 12.65 -0.79 4.89
N SER A 13 13.14 -0.02 5.87
CA SER A 13 13.22 1.44 5.82
C SER A 13 14.52 1.97 5.19
N LEU A 14 15.45 1.08 4.82
CA LEU A 14 16.73 1.46 4.25
C LEU A 14 16.58 2.01 2.83
N THR A 15 17.34 3.06 2.53
CA THR A 15 17.24 3.76 1.25
C THR A 15 18.62 4.08 0.66
N GLY A 16 18.65 4.37 -0.64
CA GLY A 16 19.86 4.76 -1.37
C GLY A 16 21.03 3.78 -1.16
N SER A 17 22.19 4.31 -0.77
CA SER A 17 23.41 3.49 -0.63
C SER A 17 23.34 2.45 0.49
N TRP A 18 22.49 2.63 1.49
CA TRP A 18 22.30 1.66 2.56
C TRP A 18 21.50 0.46 2.10
N LEU A 19 20.49 0.68 1.24
CA LEU A 19 19.72 -0.40 0.62
C LEU A 19 20.61 -1.27 -0.29
N GLU A 20 21.51 -0.66 -1.08
CA GLU A 20 22.48 -1.41 -1.87
C GLU A 20 23.44 -2.24 -1.00
N ARG A 21 23.89 -1.70 0.14
CA ARG A 21 24.76 -2.41 1.10
C ARG A 21 24.02 -3.57 1.75
N TYR A 22 22.79 -3.34 2.17
CA TYR A 22 21.92 -4.37 2.72
C TYR A 22 21.69 -5.50 1.72
N ALA A 23 21.39 -5.19 0.46
CA ALA A 23 21.28 -6.18 -0.61
C ALA A 23 22.54 -7.05 -0.74
N ARG A 24 23.73 -6.43 -0.73
CA ARG A 24 25.00 -7.17 -0.78
C ARG A 24 25.22 -8.02 0.47
N ALA A 25 24.85 -7.53 1.65
CA ALA A 25 24.95 -8.28 2.91
C ALA A 25 24.03 -9.51 2.93
N LEU A 26 22.86 -9.44 2.28
CA LEU A 26 21.97 -10.58 2.05
C LEU A 26 22.52 -11.60 1.03
N GLY A 27 23.65 -11.31 0.36
CA GLY A 27 24.25 -12.17 -0.66
C GLY A 27 23.90 -11.81 -2.11
N ALA A 28 23.14 -10.72 -2.34
CA ALA A 28 22.82 -10.27 -3.69
C ALA A 28 24.05 -9.71 -4.42
N LYS A 29 24.15 -10.00 -5.72
CA LYS A 29 25.21 -9.48 -6.60
C LYS A 29 24.78 -8.16 -7.21
N VAL A 30 25.08 -7.04 -6.54
CA VAL A 30 24.72 -5.69 -6.98
C VAL A 30 25.91 -5.02 -7.67
N GLY A 31 25.81 -4.86 -9.00
CA GLY A 31 26.79 -4.18 -9.82
C GLY A 31 26.96 -2.69 -9.49
N PRO A 32 28.00 -2.04 -10.03
CA PRO A 32 28.20 -0.61 -9.84
C PRO A 32 27.12 0.20 -10.56
N GLU A 33 26.85 1.40 -10.05
CA GLU A 33 25.93 2.37 -10.66
C GLU A 33 24.46 1.91 -10.73
N VAL A 34 24.06 0.92 -9.93
CA VAL A 34 22.65 0.49 -9.84
C VAL A 34 21.82 1.59 -9.17
N ASP A 35 20.64 1.87 -9.71
CA ASP A 35 19.59 2.66 -9.05
C ASP A 35 18.57 1.66 -8.49
N LEU A 36 18.57 1.43 -7.17
CA LEU A 36 17.71 0.44 -6.50
C LEU A 36 16.74 1.14 -5.55
N HIS A 37 15.46 1.18 -5.91
CA HIS A 37 14.38 1.80 -5.12
C HIS A 37 13.37 0.77 -4.60
N SER A 38 13.68 -0.52 -4.69
CA SER A 38 12.88 -1.63 -4.17
C SER A 38 13.69 -2.55 -3.26
N LEU A 39 13.01 -3.20 -2.33
CA LEU A 39 13.64 -4.08 -1.36
C LEU A 39 14.27 -5.31 -2.03
N PRO A 40 15.52 -5.66 -1.70
CA PRO A 40 16.12 -6.90 -2.16
C PRO A 40 15.47 -8.11 -1.46
N PRO A 41 15.45 -9.30 -2.10
CA PRO A 41 14.95 -10.50 -1.46
C PRO A 41 15.89 -10.96 -0.34
N VAL A 42 15.32 -11.38 0.80
CA VAL A 42 16.09 -11.96 1.92
C VAL A 42 16.82 -13.25 1.55
N THR A 43 16.42 -13.91 0.45
CA THR A 43 17.08 -15.12 -0.06
C THR A 43 18.47 -14.87 -0.63
N GLY A 44 18.84 -13.60 -0.88
CA GLY A 44 20.09 -13.24 -1.55
C GLY A 44 20.14 -13.62 -3.03
N MET A 45 19.10 -14.27 -3.57
CA MET A 45 19.05 -14.79 -4.94
C MET A 45 18.74 -13.69 -5.96
N LEU A 46 19.45 -12.56 -5.88
CA LEU A 46 19.29 -11.40 -6.75
C LEU A 46 20.62 -11.04 -7.43
N LYS A 47 20.57 -10.78 -8.74
CA LYS A 47 21.69 -10.22 -9.49
C LYS A 47 21.27 -8.97 -10.25
N LEU A 48 21.88 -7.83 -9.92
CA LEU A 48 21.67 -6.55 -10.59
C LEU A 48 22.93 -6.18 -11.37
N GLY A 49 22.80 -6.01 -12.70
CA GLY A 49 23.89 -5.63 -13.59
C GLY A 49 24.28 -4.16 -13.45
N ARG A 50 25.49 -3.82 -13.91
CA ARG A 50 25.97 -2.43 -13.90
C ARG A 50 24.94 -1.47 -14.49
N GLY A 51 24.64 -0.41 -13.75
CA GLY A 51 23.86 0.70 -14.28
C GLY A 51 22.37 0.42 -14.52
N CYS A 52 21.83 -0.72 -14.07
CA CYS A 52 20.40 -0.98 -14.17
C CYS A 52 19.61 -0.14 -13.18
N ALA A 53 18.34 0.09 -13.48
CA ALA A 53 17.39 0.77 -12.61
C ALA A 53 16.25 -0.17 -12.23
N VAL A 54 15.94 -0.23 -10.95
CA VAL A 54 14.76 -0.89 -10.41
C VAL A 54 13.98 0.17 -9.63
N GLU A 55 12.81 0.52 -10.14
CA GLU A 55 11.94 1.55 -9.55
C GLU A 55 11.29 1.06 -8.24
N SER A 56 10.45 1.89 -7.62
CA SER A 56 9.75 1.56 -6.38
C SER A 56 8.68 0.49 -6.56
N GLU A 57 8.33 -0.21 -5.48
CA GLU A 57 7.28 -1.24 -5.46
C GLU A 57 7.45 -2.36 -6.50
N VAL A 58 8.69 -2.63 -6.92
CA VAL A 58 9.01 -3.79 -7.75
C VAL A 58 9.19 -4.99 -6.82
N ASP A 59 8.41 -6.04 -7.05
CA ASP A 59 8.57 -7.29 -6.34
C ASP A 59 9.79 -8.06 -6.89
N LEU A 60 10.85 -8.08 -6.06
CA LEU A 60 12.10 -8.81 -6.29
C LEU A 60 12.21 -10.07 -5.43
N CYS A 61 11.16 -10.46 -4.70
CA CYS A 61 11.21 -11.50 -3.66
C CYS A 61 11.68 -12.86 -4.20
N GLY A 62 11.43 -13.15 -5.48
CA GLY A 62 11.89 -14.37 -6.14
C GLY A 62 11.30 -15.66 -5.55
N HIS A 63 10.21 -15.55 -4.80
CA HIS A 63 9.47 -16.69 -4.28
C HIS A 63 7.96 -16.41 -4.19
N TRP A 64 7.17 -17.48 -4.14
CA TRP A 64 5.73 -17.47 -3.85
C TRP A 64 5.26 -18.89 -3.51
N LEU A 65 4.09 -19.02 -2.92
CA LEU A 65 3.44 -20.30 -2.63
C LEU A 65 2.39 -20.61 -3.70
N ASP A 66 2.47 -21.82 -4.25
CA ASP A 66 1.50 -22.41 -5.18
C ASP A 66 0.95 -23.69 -4.55
N GLY A 67 -0.27 -23.60 -4.01
CA GLY A 67 -0.85 -24.61 -3.13
C GLY A 67 0.03 -24.80 -1.89
N ASP A 68 0.52 -26.03 -1.71
CA ASP A 68 1.46 -26.45 -0.66
C ASP A 68 2.94 -26.30 -1.05
N ARG A 69 3.23 -25.83 -2.27
CA ARG A 69 4.59 -25.77 -2.82
C ARG A 69 5.16 -24.36 -2.75
N LEU A 70 6.24 -24.20 -1.99
CA LEU A 70 7.07 -22.99 -2.01
C LEU A 70 7.99 -23.00 -3.24
N VAL A 71 7.76 -22.09 -4.18
CA VAL A 71 8.58 -21.92 -5.37
C VAL A 71 9.58 -20.80 -5.12
N ILE A 72 10.88 -21.10 -5.18
CA ILE A 72 11.98 -20.14 -4.98
C ILE A 72 12.88 -20.16 -6.21
N GLY A 73 13.34 -18.99 -6.67
CA GLY A 73 14.20 -18.90 -7.84
C GLY A 73 14.93 -17.57 -7.96
N PRO A 74 16.09 -17.56 -8.63
CA PRO A 74 16.90 -16.37 -8.74
C PRO A 74 16.30 -15.33 -9.70
N VAL A 75 16.37 -14.06 -9.32
CA VAL A 75 15.97 -12.93 -10.14
C VAL A 75 17.21 -12.24 -10.70
N LYS A 76 17.24 -11.98 -12.01
CA LYS A 76 18.39 -11.35 -12.69
C LYS A 76 17.95 -10.14 -13.51
N VAL A 77 18.56 -8.98 -13.25
CA VAL A 77 18.38 -7.75 -14.03
C VAL A 77 19.70 -7.39 -14.71
N GLY A 78 19.70 -7.32 -16.03
CA GLY A 78 20.88 -7.11 -16.86
C GLY A 78 21.42 -5.69 -16.79
N ALA A 79 22.67 -5.51 -17.23
CA ALA A 79 23.30 -4.19 -17.25
C ALA A 79 22.51 -3.17 -18.08
N GLY A 80 22.27 -1.98 -17.51
CA GLY A 80 21.50 -0.90 -18.12
C GLY A 80 20.02 -1.22 -18.36
N ALA A 81 19.49 -2.32 -17.81
CA ALA A 81 18.07 -2.62 -17.89
C ALA A 81 17.25 -1.73 -16.94
N VAL A 82 15.96 -1.57 -17.24
CA VAL A 82 15.00 -0.84 -16.40
C VAL A 82 13.83 -1.76 -16.07
N VAL A 83 13.47 -1.82 -14.78
CA VAL A 83 12.26 -2.47 -14.29
C VAL A 83 11.36 -1.42 -13.66
N GLY A 84 10.22 -1.17 -14.30
CA GLY A 84 9.28 -0.11 -13.93
C GLY A 84 8.49 -0.43 -12.66
N THR A 85 7.99 0.63 -12.03
CA THR A 85 7.24 0.63 -10.77
C THR A 85 6.09 -0.38 -10.77
N ARG A 86 5.80 -1.02 -9.63
CA ARG A 86 4.72 -2.04 -9.48
C ARG A 86 4.86 -3.25 -10.41
N SER A 87 6.07 -3.54 -10.90
CA SER A 87 6.31 -4.76 -11.67
C SER A 87 6.67 -5.92 -10.75
N LEU A 88 6.36 -7.14 -11.17
CA LEU A 88 6.69 -8.36 -10.46
C LEU A 88 7.62 -9.24 -11.29
N LEU A 89 8.73 -9.70 -10.70
CA LEU A 89 9.65 -10.64 -11.33
C LEU A 89 9.48 -12.03 -10.70
N PHE A 90 9.04 -13.01 -11.51
CA PHE A 90 8.81 -14.37 -11.03
C PHE A 90 10.12 -15.03 -10.55
N PRO A 91 10.02 -16.07 -9.71
CA PRO A 91 11.14 -16.98 -9.45
C PRO A 91 11.80 -17.44 -10.76
N GLY A 92 13.08 -17.12 -10.96
CA GLY A 92 13.81 -17.48 -12.18
C GLY A 92 13.80 -16.43 -13.30
N ALA A 93 13.07 -15.32 -13.15
CA ALA A 93 12.95 -14.27 -14.16
C ALA A 93 14.30 -13.62 -14.52
N ARG A 94 14.48 -13.31 -15.81
CA ARG A 94 15.71 -12.71 -16.34
C ARG A 94 15.41 -11.54 -17.25
N VAL A 95 15.76 -10.33 -16.82
CA VAL A 95 15.70 -9.13 -17.63
C VAL A 95 17.05 -8.93 -18.34
N GLY A 96 17.06 -8.97 -19.67
CA GLY A 96 18.27 -8.85 -20.50
C GLY A 96 18.94 -7.49 -20.41
N LYS A 97 20.16 -7.36 -20.93
CA LYS A 97 20.91 -6.09 -20.91
C LYS A 97 20.13 -5.02 -21.70
N ARG A 98 20.07 -3.78 -21.20
CA ARG A 98 19.37 -2.65 -21.85
C ARG A 98 17.90 -2.94 -22.20
N ALA A 99 17.28 -3.91 -21.54
CA ALA A 99 15.87 -4.19 -21.71
C ALA A 99 15.03 -3.24 -20.83
N GLU A 100 13.76 -3.06 -21.19
CA GLU A 100 12.82 -2.19 -20.50
C GLU A 100 11.57 -3.00 -20.16
N VAL A 101 11.27 -3.15 -18.87
CA VAL A 101 10.01 -3.69 -18.36
C VAL A 101 9.14 -2.51 -17.95
N ALA A 102 7.98 -2.35 -18.58
CA ALA A 102 7.08 -1.24 -18.28
C ALA A 102 6.45 -1.38 -16.87
N PRO A 103 6.01 -0.28 -16.24
CA PRO A 103 5.31 -0.34 -14.95
C PRO A 103 4.10 -1.29 -14.95
N GLY A 104 3.83 -1.92 -13.81
CA GLY A 104 2.73 -2.88 -13.62
C GLY A 104 2.94 -4.25 -14.26
N SER A 105 4.12 -4.57 -14.79
CA SER A 105 4.29 -5.78 -15.61
C SER A 105 4.70 -7.01 -14.79
N ALA A 106 4.32 -8.20 -15.23
CA ALA A 106 4.64 -9.46 -14.57
C ALA A 106 5.56 -10.33 -15.44
N VAL A 107 6.84 -10.45 -15.09
CA VAL A 107 7.84 -11.15 -15.90
C VAL A 107 8.01 -12.59 -15.41
N ALA A 108 7.41 -13.54 -16.14
CA ALA A 108 7.52 -14.98 -15.84
C ALA A 108 8.81 -15.64 -16.37
N GLY A 109 9.44 -15.07 -17.41
CA GLY A 109 10.54 -15.71 -18.14
C GLY A 109 11.73 -14.81 -18.40
N THR A 110 12.28 -14.91 -19.61
CA THR A 110 13.43 -14.10 -20.05
C THR A 110 12.98 -12.98 -20.98
N VAL A 111 13.26 -11.73 -20.58
CA VAL A 111 13.18 -10.57 -21.46
C VAL A 111 14.49 -10.45 -22.23
N PRO A 112 14.52 -10.55 -23.57
CA PRO A 112 15.77 -10.47 -24.32
C PRO A 112 16.42 -9.08 -24.28
N THR A 113 17.72 -9.04 -24.52
CA THR A 113 18.53 -7.81 -24.58
C THR A 113 17.91 -6.76 -25.49
N GLY A 114 17.82 -5.51 -25.01
CA GLY A 114 17.35 -4.37 -25.81
C GLY A 114 15.87 -4.40 -26.19
N GLN A 115 15.06 -5.28 -25.59
CA GLN A 115 13.63 -5.34 -25.86
C GLN A 115 12.82 -4.62 -24.78
N ARG A 116 11.64 -4.14 -25.19
CA ARG A 116 10.63 -3.57 -24.31
C ARG A 116 9.49 -4.55 -24.12
N TRP A 117 9.14 -4.82 -22.88
CA TRP A 117 8.08 -5.74 -22.50
C TRP A 117 7.10 -5.05 -21.55
N ALA A 118 5.82 -5.42 -21.61
CA ALA A 118 4.79 -4.87 -20.74
C ALA A 118 3.62 -5.85 -20.56
N GLY A 119 2.84 -5.64 -19.50
CA GLY A 119 1.62 -6.40 -19.22
C GLY A 119 1.82 -7.46 -18.15
N ALA A 120 0.73 -8.06 -17.71
CA ALA A 120 0.73 -9.21 -16.82
C ALA A 120 -0.07 -10.32 -17.53
N PRO A 121 0.57 -11.39 -18.05
CA PRO A 121 2.03 -11.58 -18.15
C PRO A 121 2.69 -10.60 -19.12
N ALA A 122 3.98 -10.34 -18.92
CA ALA A 122 4.73 -9.43 -19.75
C ALA A 122 4.94 -10.01 -21.15
N VAL A 123 4.54 -9.25 -22.17
CA VAL A 123 4.73 -9.58 -23.59
C VAL A 123 5.59 -8.54 -24.30
N LYS A 124 6.25 -8.95 -25.38
CA LYS A 124 7.11 -8.06 -26.17
C LYS A 124 6.27 -6.95 -26.83
N LEU A 125 6.58 -5.70 -26.50
CA LEU A 125 6.05 -4.52 -27.18
C LEU A 125 6.93 -4.04 -28.33
N GLY A 126 8.23 -4.34 -28.30
CA GLY A 126 9.17 -3.91 -29.33
C GLY A 126 10.59 -3.74 -28.83
N LYS A 127 11.33 -2.79 -29.40
CA LYS A 127 12.68 -2.41 -28.95
C LYS A 127 12.59 -1.45 -27.75
N ALA A 128 13.50 -1.60 -26.79
CA ALA A 128 13.66 -0.71 -25.65
C ALA A 128 13.90 0.73 -26.14
N LYS A 129 13.06 1.67 -25.70
CA LYS A 129 13.19 3.07 -26.13
C LYS A 129 14.10 3.79 -25.15
N HIS A 130 15.30 4.14 -25.59
CA HIS A 130 16.22 4.94 -24.78
C HIS A 130 15.95 6.43 -25.04
N TYR A 131 14.93 6.97 -24.38
CA TYR A 131 14.64 8.41 -24.38
C TYR A 131 15.48 9.18 -23.34
N TRP A 132 16.38 8.48 -22.67
CA TRP A 132 17.35 9.05 -21.73
C TRP A 132 18.49 9.75 -22.47
N PRO A 133 19.06 10.83 -21.92
CA PRO A 133 20.30 11.41 -22.45
C PRO A 133 21.41 10.36 -22.57
N LYS A 134 22.19 10.45 -23.65
CA LYS A 134 23.22 9.43 -24.00
C LYS A 134 24.31 9.29 -22.95
N GLN A 135 24.70 10.41 -22.33
CA GLN A 135 25.72 10.42 -21.28
C GLN A 135 25.05 10.18 -19.93
N ARG A 136 25.62 9.24 -19.16
CA ARG A 136 25.21 9.00 -17.78
C ARG A 136 25.67 10.18 -16.92
N PRO A 137 24.82 10.74 -16.05
CA PRO A 137 25.23 11.87 -15.22
C PRO A 137 26.20 11.40 -14.11
N PRO A 138 27.11 12.27 -13.67
CA PRO A 138 28.05 11.93 -12.60
C PRO A 138 27.32 11.68 -11.28
N ARG A 139 27.79 10.68 -10.52
CA ARG A 139 27.31 10.40 -9.15
C ARG A 139 28.21 11.10 -8.14
N GLY A 140 27.77 12.24 -7.60
CA GLY A 140 28.48 12.93 -6.52
C GLY A 140 28.31 12.20 -5.17
N PRO A 141 29.36 12.12 -4.32
CA PRO A 141 29.26 11.54 -2.98
C PRO A 141 28.29 12.31 -2.09
N PHE A 142 28.18 13.63 -2.28
CA PHE A 142 27.22 14.49 -1.60
C PHE A 142 25.78 13.97 -1.70
N TRP A 143 25.31 13.63 -2.92
CA TRP A 143 23.95 13.14 -3.09
C TRP A 143 23.74 11.78 -2.46
N ARG A 144 24.74 10.90 -2.43
CA ARG A 144 24.60 9.62 -1.71
C ARG A 144 24.38 9.84 -0.21
N ALA A 145 25.13 10.78 0.38
CA ALA A 145 24.93 11.19 1.76
C ALA A 145 23.56 11.86 1.96
N ALA A 146 23.11 12.70 1.03
CA ALA A 146 21.81 13.37 1.11
C ALA A 146 20.62 12.39 1.10
N TYR A 147 20.65 11.36 0.25
CA TYR A 147 19.63 10.30 0.27
C TYR A 147 19.67 9.50 1.59
N GLY A 148 20.87 9.17 2.09
CA GLY A 148 21.02 8.50 3.39
C GLY A 148 20.50 9.36 4.56
N ALA A 149 20.83 10.64 4.58
CA ALA A 149 20.35 11.60 5.59
C ALA A 149 18.84 11.81 5.51
N ALA A 150 18.26 11.81 4.31
CA ALA A 150 16.81 11.84 4.15
C ALA A 150 16.15 10.57 4.72
N GLY A 151 16.73 9.39 4.51
CA GLY A 151 16.31 8.15 5.18
C GLY A 151 16.26 8.30 6.72
N VAL A 152 17.33 8.81 7.33
CA VAL A 152 17.37 9.08 8.78
C VAL A 152 16.32 10.12 9.19
N GLY A 153 16.19 11.21 8.42
CA GLY A 153 15.19 12.25 8.65
C GLY A 153 13.75 11.71 8.64
N LEU A 154 13.43 10.83 7.68
CA LEU A 154 12.14 10.15 7.59
C LEU A 154 11.84 9.34 8.87
N THR A 155 12.83 8.59 9.39
CA THR A 155 12.68 7.83 10.64
C THR A 155 12.64 8.73 11.89
N ALA A 156 13.20 9.94 11.83
CA ALA A 156 13.18 10.89 12.94
C ALA A 156 11.83 11.61 13.08
N LEU A 157 11.03 11.71 12.02
CA LEU A 157 9.75 12.45 12.05
C LEU A 157 8.78 11.95 13.13
N PRO A 158 8.47 10.63 13.23
CA PRO A 158 7.62 10.12 14.31
C PRO A 158 8.22 10.40 15.69
N VAL A 159 9.54 10.20 15.83
CA VAL A 159 10.26 10.41 17.10
C VAL A 159 10.15 11.87 17.56
N LEU A 160 10.36 12.84 16.66
CA LEU A 160 10.23 14.25 16.98
C LEU A 160 8.80 14.63 17.39
N SER A 161 7.79 14.02 16.76
CA SER A 161 6.39 14.24 17.12
C SER A 161 6.01 13.68 18.50
N THR A 162 6.80 12.76 19.06
CA THR A 162 6.58 12.31 20.45
C THR A 162 6.93 13.38 21.48
N VAL A 163 7.81 14.36 21.15
CA VAL A 163 8.26 15.35 22.15
C VAL A 163 7.10 16.20 22.67
N PRO A 164 6.26 16.86 21.85
CA PRO A 164 5.10 17.59 22.36
C PRO A 164 4.09 16.69 23.07
N ALA A 165 3.90 15.45 22.60
CA ALA A 165 3.02 14.49 23.23
C ALA A 165 3.49 14.13 24.65
N LEU A 166 4.79 13.88 24.83
CA LEU A 166 5.39 13.60 26.14
C LEU A 166 5.35 14.81 27.07
N LEU A 167 5.55 16.03 26.54
CA LEU A 167 5.39 17.27 27.31
C LEU A 167 3.95 17.49 27.80
N VAL A 168 2.96 17.06 27.01
CA VAL A 168 1.56 17.05 27.44
C VAL A 168 1.35 16.00 28.52
N VAL A 169 1.78 14.75 28.28
CA VAL A 169 1.66 13.64 29.24
C VAL A 169 2.33 13.96 30.58
N SER A 170 3.48 14.63 30.57
CA SER A 170 4.20 15.01 31.80
C SER A 170 3.45 16.04 32.65
N ARG A 171 2.41 16.70 32.13
CA ARG A 171 1.53 17.56 32.95
C ARG A 171 0.51 16.77 33.77
N PHE A 172 0.29 15.51 33.42
CA PHE A 172 -0.65 14.62 34.09
C PHE A 172 0.04 13.53 34.92
N VAL A 173 1.35 13.35 34.76
CA VAL A 173 2.16 12.36 35.47
C VAL A 173 3.20 13.07 36.35
N PRO A 174 2.95 13.20 37.67
CA PRO A 174 3.93 13.75 38.61
C PRO A 174 5.24 12.96 38.60
N ALA A 175 6.37 13.64 38.88
CA ALA A 175 7.70 13.02 38.81
C ALA A 175 7.93 11.96 39.90
N ASP A 176 7.23 12.08 41.03
CA ASP A 176 7.27 11.20 42.19
C ASP A 176 6.10 10.20 42.22
N ALA A 177 5.26 10.18 41.17
CA ALA A 177 4.10 9.32 41.10
C ALA A 177 4.47 7.82 41.09
N GLY A 178 3.79 7.03 41.92
CA GLY A 178 3.84 5.58 41.82
C GLY A 178 3.18 5.08 40.52
N LEU A 179 3.48 3.83 40.12
CA LEU A 179 3.03 3.28 38.83
C LEU A 179 1.51 3.41 38.58
N ALA A 180 0.68 3.18 39.59
CA ALA A 180 -0.78 3.27 39.46
C ALA A 180 -1.27 4.71 39.23
N GLU A 181 -0.65 5.68 39.89
CA GLU A 181 -0.94 7.09 39.70
C GLU A 181 -0.43 7.58 38.35
N ALA A 182 0.80 7.20 37.98
CA ALA A 182 1.38 7.50 36.68
C ALA A 182 0.53 6.92 35.53
N LEU A 183 0.06 5.69 35.66
CA LEU A 183 -0.85 5.07 34.68
C LEU A 183 -2.17 5.85 34.56
N ARG A 184 -2.79 6.22 35.68
CA ARG A 184 -4.03 7.01 35.67
C ARG A 184 -3.82 8.36 34.97
N GLY A 185 -2.75 9.07 35.31
CA GLY A 185 -2.37 10.33 34.69
C GLY A 185 -2.13 10.19 33.19
N ALA A 186 -1.36 9.18 32.79
CA ALA A 186 -1.06 8.91 31.38
C ALA A 186 -2.32 8.55 30.58
N LEU A 187 -3.26 7.77 31.16
CA LEU A 187 -4.54 7.44 30.51
C LEU A 187 -5.43 8.66 30.32
N ILE A 188 -5.48 9.58 31.29
CA ILE A 188 -6.19 10.87 31.12
C ILE A 188 -5.53 11.70 30.01
N ALA A 189 -4.20 11.65 29.92
CA ALA A 189 -3.43 12.37 28.92
C ALA A 189 -3.49 11.76 27.50
N VAL A 190 -4.10 10.59 27.29
CA VAL A 190 -4.15 9.91 25.98
C VAL A 190 -4.72 10.82 24.90
N VAL A 191 -5.86 11.45 25.16
CA VAL A 191 -6.53 12.31 24.16
C VAL A 191 -5.66 13.53 23.81
N PRO A 192 -5.29 14.41 24.77
CA PRO A 192 -4.50 15.59 24.43
C PRO A 192 -3.09 15.22 23.93
N GLY A 193 -2.49 14.13 24.42
CA GLY A 193 -1.17 13.64 23.97
C GLY A 193 -1.19 13.10 22.54
N ALA A 194 -2.19 12.28 22.19
CA ALA A 194 -2.36 11.76 20.83
C ALA A 194 -2.67 12.89 19.82
N LEU A 195 -3.48 13.88 20.21
CA LEU A 195 -3.72 15.06 19.40
C LEU A 195 -2.42 15.87 19.20
N ALA A 196 -1.65 16.12 20.26
CA ALA A 196 -0.38 16.82 20.16
C ALA A 196 0.62 16.10 19.23
N TYR A 197 0.70 14.77 19.32
CA TYR A 197 1.48 13.94 18.39
C TYR A 197 0.99 14.11 16.95
N GLY A 198 -0.31 13.89 16.71
CA GLY A 198 -0.90 13.90 15.37
C GLY A 198 -0.76 15.26 14.68
N PHE A 199 -1.04 16.36 15.40
CA PHE A 199 -0.87 17.72 14.86
C PHE A 199 0.59 18.03 14.56
N THR A 200 1.51 17.67 15.46
CA THR A 200 2.95 17.90 15.22
C THR A 200 3.43 17.12 14.01
N TYR A 201 3.04 15.84 13.91
CA TYR A 201 3.43 14.99 12.80
C TYR A 201 2.86 15.48 11.45
N ALA A 202 1.59 15.84 11.41
CA ALA A 202 0.96 16.44 10.23
C ALA A 202 1.62 17.77 9.84
N ALA A 203 1.96 18.63 10.80
CA ALA A 203 2.64 19.89 10.54
C ALA A 203 4.06 19.67 9.98
N LEU A 204 4.85 18.76 10.58
CA LEU A 204 6.19 18.43 10.11
C LEU A 204 6.16 17.85 8.69
N LEU A 205 5.23 16.93 8.41
CA LEU A 205 5.02 16.38 7.06
C LEU A 205 4.64 17.47 6.06
N LEU A 206 3.65 18.31 6.41
CA LEU A 206 3.20 19.40 5.56
C LEU A 206 4.36 20.34 5.21
N VAL A 207 5.10 20.82 6.21
CA VAL A 207 6.25 21.70 6.02
C VAL A 207 7.32 21.02 5.16
N SER A 208 7.66 19.76 5.46
CA SER A 208 8.68 19.01 4.70
C SER A 208 8.30 18.85 3.24
N VAL A 209 7.07 18.40 2.95
CA VAL A 209 6.58 18.22 1.59
C VAL A 209 6.55 19.54 0.82
N ARG A 210 6.11 20.64 1.46
CA ARG A 210 6.03 21.96 0.82
C ARG A 210 7.41 22.54 0.53
N LEU A 211 8.33 22.46 1.48
CA LEU A 211 9.72 22.92 1.29
C LEU A 211 10.44 22.10 0.22
N LEU A 212 10.29 20.77 0.23
CA LEU A 212 10.90 19.90 -0.77
C LEU A 212 10.27 20.06 -2.15
N SER A 213 9.01 20.47 -2.22
CA SER A 213 8.34 20.80 -3.48
C SER A 213 8.81 22.12 -4.11
N LEU A 214 9.51 22.98 -3.37
CA LEU A 214 10.05 24.24 -3.91
C LEU A 214 11.12 23.95 -4.97
N GLY A 215 10.84 24.39 -6.20
CA GLY A 215 11.73 24.18 -7.35
C GLY A 215 11.63 22.80 -8.00
N LEU A 216 10.67 21.96 -7.57
CA LEU A 216 10.37 20.70 -8.24
C LEU A 216 9.78 20.97 -9.63
N ARG A 217 10.46 20.52 -10.69
CA ARG A 217 10.07 20.78 -12.09
C ARG A 217 9.97 19.48 -12.87
N THR A 218 9.04 19.44 -13.81
CA THR A 218 8.94 18.34 -14.78
C THR A 218 10.16 18.31 -15.70
N GLY A 219 10.40 17.16 -16.32
CA GLY A 219 11.53 16.93 -17.21
C GLY A 219 12.41 15.76 -16.78
N THR A 220 13.58 15.68 -17.40
CA THR A 220 14.58 14.64 -17.14
C THR A 220 15.72 15.22 -16.33
N HIS A 221 15.93 14.72 -15.13
CA HIS A 221 16.91 15.20 -14.16
C HIS A 221 17.86 14.06 -13.78
N PRO A 222 19.12 14.31 -13.39
CA PRO A 222 19.96 13.26 -12.83
C PRO A 222 19.32 12.68 -11.55
N THR A 223 19.36 11.36 -11.35
CA THR A 223 18.84 10.73 -10.12
C THR A 223 19.53 11.31 -8.88
N HIS A 224 20.85 11.50 -8.97
CA HIS A 224 21.66 12.16 -7.94
C HIS A 224 21.76 13.66 -8.21
N SER A 225 20.65 14.36 -8.04
CA SER A 225 20.53 15.81 -8.10
C SER A 225 19.54 16.32 -7.07
N ARG A 226 19.46 17.65 -6.92
CA ARG A 226 18.47 18.29 -6.04
C ARG A 226 17.04 17.86 -6.39
N VAL A 227 16.66 17.95 -7.66
CA VAL A 227 15.30 17.63 -8.12
C VAL A 227 15.01 16.14 -7.95
N GLY A 228 15.98 15.27 -8.28
CA GLY A 228 15.83 13.82 -8.08
C GLY A 228 15.63 13.45 -6.61
N TRP A 229 16.46 14.01 -5.73
CA TRP A 229 16.37 13.83 -4.28
C TRP A 229 15.06 14.38 -3.71
N GLN A 230 14.62 15.56 -4.15
CA GLN A 230 13.34 16.16 -3.74
C GLN A 230 12.16 15.26 -4.13
N ALA A 231 12.10 14.82 -5.38
CA ALA A 231 11.02 13.96 -5.88
C ALA A 231 10.95 12.66 -5.09
N TRP A 232 12.09 11.98 -4.94
CA TRP A 232 12.16 10.74 -4.17
C TRP A 232 11.74 10.94 -2.70
N THR A 233 12.27 11.97 -2.03
CA THR A 233 11.95 12.23 -0.62
C THR A 233 10.47 12.58 -0.44
N VAL A 234 9.88 13.37 -1.34
CA VAL A 234 8.45 13.69 -1.31
C VAL A 234 7.60 12.43 -1.49
N THR A 235 7.98 11.52 -2.40
CA THR A 235 7.28 10.24 -2.55
C THR A 235 7.32 9.43 -1.25
N GLN A 236 8.46 9.36 -0.55
CA GLN A 236 8.53 8.67 0.75
C GLN A 236 7.71 9.36 1.85
N LEU A 237 7.69 10.69 1.89
CA LEU A 237 6.86 11.44 2.85
C LEU A 237 5.37 11.22 2.60
N MET A 238 4.95 11.11 1.34
CA MET A 238 3.56 10.82 0.98
C MET A 238 3.15 9.41 1.40
N ASP A 239 4.06 8.44 1.27
CA ASP A 239 3.85 7.06 1.73
C ASP A 239 3.70 7.02 3.27
N LEU A 240 4.62 7.64 4.01
CA LEU A 240 4.53 7.78 5.47
C LEU A 240 3.25 8.49 5.93
N ALA A 241 2.82 9.52 5.19
CA ALA A 241 1.59 10.25 5.48
C ALA A 241 0.37 9.34 5.33
N ARG A 242 0.30 8.52 4.27
CA ARG A 242 -0.76 7.54 4.06
C ARG A 242 -0.85 6.57 5.24
N ASP A 243 0.28 6.05 5.69
CA ASP A 243 0.32 5.00 6.72
C ASP A 243 0.03 5.56 8.12
N THR A 244 0.69 6.65 8.51
CA THR A 244 0.61 7.17 9.89
C THR A 244 -0.57 8.12 10.10
N LEU A 245 -1.01 8.84 9.05
CA LEU A 245 -2.15 9.75 9.09
C LEU A 245 -3.36 9.19 8.36
N PHE A 246 -3.50 7.86 8.29
CA PHE A 246 -4.65 7.18 7.67
C PHE A 246 -6.02 7.76 8.06
N PRO A 247 -6.30 8.21 9.31
CA PRO A 247 -7.56 8.87 9.65
C PRO A 247 -7.90 10.12 8.81
N LEU A 248 -6.89 10.78 8.21
CA LEU A 248 -7.06 11.91 7.31
C LEU A 248 -7.32 11.50 5.84
N TYR A 249 -7.13 10.23 5.50
CA TYR A 249 -7.38 9.64 4.18
C TYR A 249 -8.78 9.01 4.11
N ALA A 250 -9.28 8.73 2.90
CA ALA A 250 -10.60 8.13 2.68
C ALA A 250 -11.78 8.92 3.28
N GLY A 251 -11.67 10.24 3.44
CA GLY A 251 -12.69 11.07 4.09
C GLY A 251 -12.85 12.47 3.50
N LEU A 252 -13.78 13.25 4.04
CA LEU A 252 -14.06 14.63 3.62
C LEU A 252 -12.88 15.57 3.82
N VAL A 253 -12.01 15.27 4.79
CA VAL A 253 -10.79 16.06 5.06
C VAL A 253 -9.68 15.78 4.04
N THR A 254 -9.70 14.63 3.36
CA THR A 254 -8.61 14.18 2.47
C THR A 254 -8.33 15.17 1.34
N PRO A 255 -9.34 15.68 0.59
CA PRO A 255 -9.10 16.71 -0.42
C PRO A 255 -8.49 18.00 0.14
N VAL A 256 -8.81 18.38 1.38
CA VAL A 256 -8.24 19.58 2.02
C VAL A 256 -6.78 19.32 2.38
N TRP A 257 -6.48 18.19 3.02
CA TRP A 257 -5.13 17.77 3.38
C TRP A 257 -4.20 17.72 2.16
N LEU A 258 -4.63 17.07 1.07
CA LEU A 258 -3.84 16.98 -0.15
C LEU A 258 -3.66 18.33 -0.86
N ARG A 259 -4.62 19.26 -0.76
CA ARG A 259 -4.43 20.65 -1.24
C ARG A 259 -3.37 21.39 -0.43
N LEU A 260 -3.35 21.24 0.89
CA LEU A 260 -2.33 21.82 1.75
C LEU A 260 -0.93 21.32 1.36
N LEU A 261 -0.79 20.03 1.06
CA LEU A 261 0.44 19.41 0.55
C LEU A 261 0.86 19.90 -0.85
N GLY A 262 -0.06 20.52 -1.60
CA GLY A 262 0.20 21.21 -2.86
C GLY A 262 -0.47 20.61 -4.09
N MET A 263 -1.37 19.64 -3.91
CA MET A 263 -2.16 19.08 -4.99
C MET A 263 -3.28 20.05 -5.43
N LYS A 264 -3.59 20.06 -6.72
CA LYS A 264 -4.75 20.81 -7.25
C LYS A 264 -5.96 19.88 -7.28
N ILE A 265 -6.89 20.04 -6.34
CA ILE A 265 -8.07 19.16 -6.23
C ILE A 265 -9.36 19.95 -6.44
N GLY A 266 -10.15 19.56 -7.44
CA GLY A 266 -11.45 20.15 -7.76
C GLY A 266 -12.51 19.95 -6.68
N ARG A 267 -13.63 20.66 -6.80
CA ARG A 267 -14.76 20.55 -5.86
C ARG A 267 -15.41 19.16 -5.98
N GLY A 268 -15.85 18.62 -4.85
CA GLY A 268 -16.56 17.33 -4.80
C GLY A 268 -15.74 16.13 -5.29
N ALA A 269 -14.42 16.27 -5.49
CA ALA A 269 -13.56 15.13 -5.76
C ALA A 269 -13.46 14.26 -4.51
N GLU A 270 -13.62 12.95 -4.69
CA GLU A 270 -13.44 11.94 -3.64
C GLU A 270 -12.08 11.29 -3.88
N VAL A 271 -11.24 11.29 -2.85
CA VAL A 271 -9.90 10.74 -2.92
C VAL A 271 -9.70 9.87 -1.69
N SER A 272 -9.44 8.59 -1.92
CA SER A 272 -9.10 7.66 -0.87
C SER A 272 -7.60 7.71 -0.59
N THR A 273 -6.86 6.64 -0.82
CA THR A 273 -5.40 6.61 -0.66
C THR A 273 -4.70 6.81 -2.02
N VAL A 274 -3.94 7.91 -2.15
CA VAL A 274 -3.20 8.25 -3.37
C VAL A 274 -1.72 8.47 -3.10
N LEU A 275 -0.86 7.78 -3.84
CA LEU A 275 0.58 8.02 -3.88
C LEU A 275 0.90 8.91 -5.09
N ALA A 276 1.49 10.08 -4.81
CA ALA A 276 1.68 11.11 -5.82
C ALA A 276 2.86 12.05 -5.51
N LEU A 277 3.25 12.86 -6.49
CA LEU A 277 3.95 14.12 -6.26
C LEU A 277 2.92 15.26 -6.19
N PRO A 278 2.56 15.79 -5.00
CA PRO A 278 1.40 16.68 -4.86
C PRO A 278 1.46 17.90 -5.77
N SER A 279 2.60 18.61 -5.79
CA SER A 279 2.79 19.82 -6.61
C SER A 279 2.67 19.62 -8.13
N LEU A 280 2.71 18.37 -8.59
CA LEU A 280 2.62 18.00 -10.01
C LEU A 280 1.34 17.25 -10.37
N THR A 281 0.43 17.08 -9.41
CA THR A 281 -0.80 16.29 -9.57
C THR A 281 -2.03 17.18 -9.56
N THR A 282 -2.92 16.96 -10.53
CA THR A 282 -4.19 17.66 -10.66
C THR A 282 -5.34 16.66 -10.71
N VAL A 283 -6.34 16.87 -9.85
CA VAL A 283 -7.57 16.07 -9.77
C VAL A 283 -8.76 16.98 -10.09
N GLY A 284 -9.52 16.61 -11.12
CA GLY A 284 -10.67 17.35 -11.60
C GLY A 284 -11.86 17.33 -10.65
N GLU A 285 -12.81 18.22 -10.89
CA GLU A 285 -14.08 18.28 -10.16
C GLU A 285 -14.85 16.96 -10.26
N GLY A 286 -15.38 16.48 -9.13
CA GLY A 286 -16.17 15.26 -9.06
C GLY A 286 -15.40 13.98 -9.41
N ALA A 287 -14.08 14.03 -9.61
CA ALA A 287 -13.26 12.86 -9.84
C ALA A 287 -13.30 11.91 -8.62
N PHE A 288 -13.01 10.63 -8.87
CA PHE A 288 -12.94 9.61 -7.84
C PHE A 288 -11.62 8.86 -7.99
N LEU A 289 -10.76 8.96 -6.97
CA LEU A 289 -9.53 8.18 -6.86
C LEU A 289 -9.73 7.19 -5.72
N ALA A 290 -9.73 5.91 -6.05
CA ALA A 290 -9.93 4.83 -5.11
C ALA A 290 -8.62 4.50 -4.36
N ASP A 291 -8.58 3.36 -3.69
CA ASP A 291 -7.44 3.00 -2.84
C ASP A 291 -6.18 2.62 -3.60
N ASP A 292 -5.04 2.89 -2.98
CA ASP A 292 -3.72 2.57 -3.48
C ASP A 292 -3.47 3.09 -4.91
N THR A 293 -4.05 4.25 -5.26
CA THR A 293 -3.87 4.81 -6.61
C THR A 293 -2.51 5.47 -6.77
N LEU A 294 -1.84 5.23 -7.91
CA LEU A 294 -0.53 5.78 -8.20
C LEU A 294 -0.60 6.85 -9.30
N THR A 295 -0.27 8.10 -8.96
CA THR A 295 -0.39 9.24 -9.90
C THR A 295 0.94 9.98 -10.07
N ALA A 296 1.39 10.10 -11.32
CA ALA A 296 2.71 10.68 -11.67
C ALA A 296 3.91 10.07 -10.90
N PRO A 297 4.08 8.73 -10.84
CA PRO A 297 5.31 8.15 -10.28
C PRO A 297 6.51 8.58 -11.12
N TYR A 298 7.65 8.93 -10.52
CA TYR A 298 8.85 9.18 -11.31
C TYR A 298 9.31 7.89 -12.03
N GLU A 299 9.96 8.04 -13.18
CA GLU A 299 10.58 6.90 -13.89
C GLU A 299 12.10 6.99 -13.81
N LEU A 300 12.78 5.85 -13.77
CA LEU A 300 14.23 5.76 -13.69
C LEU A 300 14.84 5.11 -14.93
N GLY A 301 16.01 5.57 -15.33
CA GLY A 301 16.81 4.88 -16.34
C GLY A 301 18.12 5.56 -16.66
N GLY A 302 19.20 4.76 -16.78
CA GLY A 302 20.52 5.27 -17.15
C GLY A 302 21.09 6.35 -16.22
N GLY A 303 20.73 6.34 -14.92
CA GLY A 303 21.12 7.36 -13.95
C GLY A 303 20.31 8.66 -14.02
N TRP A 304 19.25 8.68 -14.82
CA TRP A 304 18.30 9.77 -14.94
C TRP A 304 16.96 9.41 -14.29
N MET A 305 16.26 10.44 -13.83
CA MET A 305 14.91 10.40 -13.31
C MET A 305 14.02 11.29 -14.19
N ARG A 306 12.90 10.76 -14.67
CA ARG A 306 11.89 11.53 -15.40
C ARG A 306 10.70 11.81 -14.49
N ILE A 307 10.35 13.08 -14.39
CA ILE A 307 9.22 13.57 -13.60
C ILE A 307 8.25 14.29 -14.55
N GLY A 308 6.95 14.06 -14.38
CA GLY A 308 5.92 14.67 -15.23
C GLY A 308 4.66 14.98 -14.45
N HIS A 309 3.79 15.79 -15.03
CA HIS A 309 2.46 16.04 -14.48
C HIS A 309 1.56 14.80 -14.66
N SER A 310 0.62 14.61 -13.74
CA SER A 310 -0.52 13.70 -13.89
C SER A 310 -1.81 14.47 -13.70
N GLN A 311 -2.79 14.21 -14.56
CA GLN A 311 -4.10 14.83 -14.48
C GLN A 311 -5.21 13.78 -14.49
N ILE A 312 -6.07 13.84 -13.48
CA ILE A 312 -7.32 13.08 -13.45
C ILE A 312 -8.44 14.04 -13.85
N GLY A 313 -9.15 13.73 -14.93
CA GLY A 313 -10.19 14.58 -15.51
C GLY A 313 -11.41 14.77 -14.61
N ARG A 314 -12.33 15.65 -15.01
CA ARG A 314 -13.60 15.86 -14.29
C ARG A 314 -14.45 14.61 -14.35
N ARG A 315 -15.03 14.21 -13.21
CA ARG A 315 -15.81 12.98 -13.04
C ARG A 315 -15.10 11.73 -13.59
N ALA A 316 -13.77 11.76 -13.66
CA ALA A 316 -12.98 10.59 -14.02
C ALA A 316 -12.84 9.66 -12.81
N PHE A 317 -12.67 8.38 -13.08
CA PHE A 317 -12.53 7.34 -12.07
C PHE A 317 -11.19 6.62 -12.25
N LEU A 318 -10.40 6.54 -11.19
CA LEU A 318 -9.20 5.72 -11.10
C LEU A 318 -9.41 4.69 -9.98
N GLY A 319 -9.59 3.43 -10.35
CA GLY A 319 -9.92 2.33 -9.44
C GLY A 319 -8.74 1.83 -8.62
N ASN A 320 -9.01 0.89 -7.72
CA ASN A 320 -8.03 0.38 -6.75
C ASN A 320 -6.73 -0.09 -7.42
N SER A 321 -5.59 0.31 -6.88
CA SER A 321 -4.26 0.03 -7.43
C SER A 321 -4.05 0.50 -8.88
N GLY A 322 -4.92 1.39 -9.39
CA GLY A 322 -4.85 1.96 -10.72
C GLY A 322 -3.72 3.00 -10.83
N MET A 323 -3.09 3.08 -12.01
CA MET A 323 -1.90 3.91 -12.21
C MET A 323 -2.00 4.89 -13.40
N THR A 324 -1.58 6.13 -13.18
CA THR A 324 -1.39 7.15 -14.22
C THR A 324 0.07 7.59 -14.28
N ALA A 325 0.78 7.12 -15.31
CA ALA A 325 2.21 7.42 -15.51
C ALA A 325 2.49 8.91 -15.78
N PRO A 326 3.74 9.39 -15.63
CA PRO A 326 4.14 10.76 -15.95
C PRO A 326 3.73 11.21 -17.33
N GLY A 327 3.10 12.39 -17.41
CA GLY A 327 2.62 12.97 -18.65
C GLY A 327 1.40 12.26 -19.25
N ARG A 328 0.75 11.36 -18.49
CA ARG A 328 -0.56 10.79 -18.86
C ARG A 328 -1.68 11.50 -18.10
N SER A 329 -2.87 11.43 -18.69
CA SER A 329 -4.08 11.96 -18.08
C SER A 329 -5.23 10.98 -18.25
N VAL A 330 -6.01 10.79 -17.18
CA VAL A 330 -7.33 10.16 -17.30
C VAL A 330 -8.28 11.23 -17.82
N PRO A 331 -8.95 11.02 -18.96
CA PRO A 331 -9.78 12.05 -19.59
C PRO A 331 -11.08 12.25 -18.80
N ASP A 332 -11.76 13.37 -19.03
CA ASP A 332 -13.07 13.66 -18.41
C ASP A 332 -14.06 12.49 -18.59
N GLY A 333 -14.72 12.09 -17.50
CA GLY A 333 -15.65 10.96 -17.47
C GLY A 333 -15.03 9.60 -17.82
N GLY A 334 -13.70 9.52 -17.98
CA GLY A 334 -12.99 8.27 -18.24
C GLY A 334 -12.84 7.44 -16.98
N LEU A 335 -12.78 6.12 -17.16
CA LEU A 335 -12.57 5.17 -16.06
C LEU A 335 -11.33 4.33 -16.36
N VAL A 336 -10.47 4.17 -15.35
CA VAL A 336 -9.39 3.18 -15.35
C VAL A 336 -9.69 2.25 -14.18
N GLY A 337 -9.93 0.97 -14.47
CA GLY A 337 -10.37 0.01 -13.47
C GLY A 337 -9.25 -0.46 -12.54
N VAL A 338 -9.59 -1.46 -11.73
CA VAL A 338 -8.69 -2.04 -10.72
C VAL A 338 -7.45 -2.63 -11.38
N LEU A 339 -6.28 -2.50 -10.73
CA LEU A 339 -4.98 -3.02 -11.19
C LEU A 339 -4.62 -2.62 -12.64
N SER A 340 -5.07 -1.44 -13.10
CA SER A 340 -4.97 -1.06 -14.51
C SER A 340 -4.13 0.19 -14.72
N ALA A 341 -3.60 0.38 -15.94
CA ALA A 341 -2.84 1.57 -16.31
C ALA A 341 -3.58 2.47 -17.31
N THR A 342 -3.52 3.78 -17.09
CA THR A 342 -4.08 4.77 -18.01
C THR A 342 -3.41 4.69 -19.39
N PRO A 343 -4.16 4.47 -20.50
CA PRO A 343 -3.58 4.37 -21.84
C PRO A 343 -3.05 5.72 -22.34
N LYS A 344 -2.08 5.68 -23.27
CA LYS A 344 -1.45 6.90 -23.82
C LYS A 344 -2.43 7.83 -24.55
N LYS A 345 -3.44 7.25 -25.20
CA LYS A 345 -4.46 7.97 -25.98
C LYS A 345 -5.85 7.61 -25.43
N ALA A 346 -6.06 7.92 -24.16
CA ALA A 346 -7.36 7.74 -23.50
C ALA A 346 -8.39 8.71 -24.11
N LYS A 347 -9.60 8.20 -24.40
CA LYS A 347 -10.70 8.99 -24.96
C LYS A 347 -11.69 9.35 -23.84
N LYS A 348 -12.28 10.55 -23.94
CA LYS A 348 -13.34 11.03 -23.03
C LYS A 348 -14.47 10.01 -22.91
N GLY A 349 -14.98 9.81 -21.70
CA GLY A 349 -16.09 8.88 -21.43
C GLY A 349 -15.81 7.39 -21.66
N SER A 350 -14.56 7.00 -21.94
CA SER A 350 -14.19 5.59 -22.16
C SER A 350 -13.68 4.94 -20.88
N SER A 351 -14.03 3.67 -20.70
CA SER A 351 -13.54 2.82 -19.61
C SER A 351 -12.39 1.94 -20.11
N TYR A 352 -11.37 1.75 -19.27
CA TYR A 352 -10.21 0.93 -19.55
C TYR A 352 -9.92 0.00 -18.38
N LEU A 353 -9.50 -1.22 -18.68
CA LEU A 353 -9.08 -2.21 -17.68
C LEU A 353 -7.92 -3.05 -18.23
N GLY A 354 -7.05 -3.50 -17.34
CA GLY A 354 -6.03 -4.49 -17.64
C GLY A 354 -4.65 -3.91 -17.93
N LEU A 355 -3.71 -4.83 -18.10
CA LEU A 355 -2.33 -4.58 -18.46
C LEU A 355 -1.92 -5.58 -19.56
N PRO A 356 -2.02 -5.21 -20.85
CA PRO A 356 -2.27 -3.87 -21.38
C PRO A 356 -3.73 -3.40 -21.24
N PRO A 357 -3.97 -2.08 -21.17
CA PRO A 357 -5.33 -1.55 -21.02
C PRO A 357 -6.20 -1.79 -22.25
N VAL A 358 -7.29 -2.51 -22.05
CA VAL A 358 -8.35 -2.78 -23.03
C VAL A 358 -9.55 -1.88 -22.74
N LYS A 359 -10.23 -1.41 -23.79
CA LYS A 359 -11.43 -0.59 -23.64
C LYS A 359 -12.61 -1.47 -23.24
N LEU A 360 -13.30 -1.11 -22.17
CA LEU A 360 -14.55 -1.75 -21.76
C LEU A 360 -15.76 -0.96 -22.28
N PRO A 361 -16.82 -1.65 -22.75
CA PRO A 361 -18.10 -1.01 -23.00
C PRO A 361 -18.69 -0.50 -21.67
N ARG A 362 -19.28 0.70 -21.70
CA ARG A 362 -19.90 1.33 -20.53
C ARG A 362 -21.36 1.61 -20.84
N SER A 363 -22.25 1.08 -20.02
CA SER A 363 -23.60 1.63 -19.81
C SER A 363 -23.53 2.51 -18.57
N ALA A 364 -23.67 3.83 -18.72
CA ALA A 364 -23.84 4.70 -17.57
C ALA A 364 -25.21 4.39 -16.97
N GLU A 365 -25.26 3.95 -15.72
CA GLU A 365 -26.52 3.72 -15.03
C GLU A 365 -27.08 5.05 -14.52
N SER A 366 -28.35 5.32 -14.79
CA SER A 366 -29.06 6.51 -14.30
C SER A 366 -29.53 6.26 -12.87
N SER A 367 -28.70 6.62 -11.89
CA SER A 367 -29.07 6.62 -10.47
C SER A 367 -29.35 8.03 -9.95
N ASP A 368 -29.97 8.11 -8.77
CA ASP A 368 -30.24 9.37 -8.07
C ASP A 368 -28.93 10.12 -7.75
N GLN A 369 -28.74 11.27 -8.42
CA GLN A 369 -27.54 12.09 -8.30
C GLN A 369 -27.36 12.69 -6.89
N SER A 370 -28.44 12.82 -6.11
CA SER A 370 -28.42 13.45 -4.78
C SER A 370 -27.73 12.60 -3.71
N ARG A 371 -27.56 11.29 -3.96
CA ARG A 371 -26.83 10.38 -3.05
C ARG A 371 -25.47 9.93 -3.60
N THR A 372 -25.05 10.49 -4.73
CA THR A 372 -23.78 10.17 -5.39
C THR A 372 -22.91 11.42 -5.57
N TYR A 373 -23.40 12.45 -6.27
CA TYR A 373 -22.61 13.62 -6.66
C TYR A 373 -22.95 14.90 -5.89
N ASP A 374 -24.21 15.12 -5.52
CA ASP A 374 -24.66 16.38 -4.90
C ASP A 374 -25.46 16.13 -3.61
N PRO A 375 -24.79 15.74 -2.50
CA PRO A 375 -25.45 15.43 -1.25
C PRO A 375 -26.07 16.66 -0.59
N PRO A 376 -27.27 16.54 0.00
CA PRO A 376 -27.81 17.61 0.84
C PRO A 376 -26.94 17.82 2.10
N ALA A 377 -26.97 19.05 2.64
CA ALA A 377 -26.12 19.47 3.76
C ALA A 377 -26.22 18.57 5.01
N HIS A 378 -27.39 17.98 5.29
CA HIS A 378 -27.54 17.07 6.43
C HIS A 378 -26.71 15.78 6.29
N LEU A 379 -26.54 15.25 5.07
CA LEU A 379 -25.67 14.08 4.83
C LEU A 379 -24.19 14.45 4.95
N LEU A 380 -23.82 15.68 4.60
CA LEU A 380 -22.46 16.21 4.84
C LEU A 380 -22.14 16.25 6.33
N TRP A 381 -23.06 16.78 7.16
CA TRP A 381 -22.88 16.79 8.61
C TRP A 381 -22.89 15.38 9.21
N ALA A 382 -23.81 14.52 8.79
CA ALA A 382 -23.87 13.14 9.27
C ALA A 382 -22.58 12.37 8.96
N ARG A 383 -22.06 12.46 7.73
CA ARG A 383 -20.76 11.88 7.35
C ARG A 383 -19.63 12.47 8.17
N GLY A 384 -19.59 13.80 8.32
CA GLY A 384 -18.56 14.49 9.11
C GLY A 384 -18.53 14.05 10.58
N LEU A 385 -19.68 13.80 11.20
CA LEU A 385 -19.76 13.28 12.58
C LEU A 385 -19.23 11.83 12.67
N VAL A 386 -19.55 10.98 11.70
CA VAL A 386 -19.00 9.62 11.64
C VAL A 386 -17.49 9.66 11.39
N GLU A 387 -17.01 10.52 10.50
CA GLU A 387 -15.59 10.68 10.22
C GLU A 387 -14.81 11.27 11.41
N LEU A 388 -15.42 12.11 12.26
CA LEU A 388 -14.79 12.56 13.51
C LEU A 388 -14.49 11.38 14.44
N CYS A 389 -15.31 10.33 14.41
CA CYS A 389 -15.10 9.12 15.20
C CYS A 389 -13.85 8.33 14.73
N ARG A 390 -13.23 8.66 13.59
CA ARG A 390 -11.95 8.08 13.16
C ARG A 390 -10.78 8.42 14.07
N LEU A 391 -10.94 9.39 14.97
CA LEU A 391 -9.96 9.65 16.04
C LEU A 391 -10.02 8.61 17.17
N LEU A 392 -11.14 7.90 17.33
CA LEU A 392 -11.29 6.87 18.36
C LEU A 392 -10.23 5.75 18.24
N PRO A 393 -10.00 5.11 17.08
CA PRO A 393 -8.94 4.10 16.97
C PRO A 393 -7.54 4.67 17.22
N VAL A 394 -7.28 5.95 16.94
CA VAL A 394 -6.03 6.62 17.30
C VAL A 394 -5.87 6.70 18.82
N PHE A 395 -6.93 7.09 19.53
CA PHE A 395 -6.92 7.13 21.00
C PHE A 395 -6.81 5.74 21.61
N CYS A 396 -7.47 4.72 21.03
CA CYS A 396 -7.31 3.32 21.45
C CYS A 396 -5.85 2.86 21.27
N SER A 397 -5.22 3.19 20.14
CA SER A 397 -3.82 2.86 19.85
C SER A 397 -2.86 3.52 20.84
N ALA A 398 -3.06 4.81 21.14
CA ALA A 398 -2.28 5.53 22.13
C ALA A 398 -2.50 5.00 23.56
N ALA A 399 -3.74 4.70 23.95
CA ALA A 399 -4.05 4.08 25.24
C ALA A 399 -3.40 2.70 25.36
N LEU A 400 -3.42 1.89 24.30
CA LEU A 400 -2.76 0.59 24.26
C LEU A 400 -1.24 0.71 24.44
N ALA A 401 -0.61 1.71 23.82
CA ALA A 401 0.81 2.00 24.04
C ALA A 401 1.11 2.36 25.51
N VAL A 402 0.27 3.19 26.13
CA VAL A 402 0.40 3.52 27.57
C VAL A 402 0.26 2.27 28.44
N LEU A 403 -0.75 1.43 28.18
CA LEU A 403 -1.00 0.18 28.92
C LEU A 403 0.17 -0.81 28.75
N MET A 404 0.70 -0.94 27.53
CA MET A 404 1.84 -1.78 27.22
C MET A 404 3.09 -1.32 27.99
N VAL A 405 3.40 -0.02 27.95
CA VAL A 405 4.54 0.54 28.70
C VAL A 405 4.35 0.34 30.20
N ALA A 406 3.14 0.58 30.72
CA ALA A 406 2.84 0.35 32.13
C ALA A 406 3.00 -1.12 32.54
N ALA A 407 2.59 -2.07 31.69
CA ALA A 407 2.78 -3.49 31.92
C ALA A 407 4.27 -3.87 31.96
N LEU A 408 5.09 -3.33 31.05
CA LEU A 408 6.54 -3.53 31.06
C LEU A 408 7.18 -2.93 32.32
N CYS A 409 6.78 -1.73 32.73
CA CYS A 409 7.23 -1.10 33.96
C CYS A 409 6.83 -1.92 35.20
N ALA A 410 5.60 -2.45 35.24
CA ALA A 410 5.13 -3.31 36.32
C ALA A 410 6.01 -4.56 36.46
N LEU A 411 6.28 -5.26 35.35
CA LEU A 411 7.14 -6.45 35.35
C LEU A 411 8.57 -6.13 35.79
N ALA A 412 9.11 -5.00 35.35
CA ALA A 412 10.48 -4.60 35.66
C ALA A 412 10.68 -4.18 37.12
N THR A 413 9.64 -3.65 37.78
CA THR A 413 9.73 -3.05 39.12
C THR A 413 9.02 -3.85 40.22
N ALA A 414 8.29 -4.92 39.88
CA ALA A 414 7.64 -5.78 40.85
C ALA A 414 8.65 -6.42 41.83
N GLY A 415 8.39 -6.29 43.13
CA GLY A 415 9.21 -6.92 44.17
C GLY A 415 9.18 -8.44 44.04
N GLY A 416 10.35 -9.07 43.91
CA GLY A 416 10.48 -10.51 43.61
C GLY A 416 10.11 -10.89 42.17
N GLY A 417 9.85 -9.90 41.30
CA GLY A 417 9.54 -10.10 39.90
C GLY A 417 10.78 -10.36 39.02
N PRO A 418 10.56 -10.50 37.70
CA PRO A 418 11.60 -10.86 36.74
C PRO A 418 12.73 -9.81 36.59
N GLY A 419 12.55 -8.60 37.13
CA GLY A 419 13.48 -7.49 36.97
C GLY A 419 13.63 -7.05 35.50
N VAL A 420 14.55 -6.13 35.21
CA VAL A 420 14.70 -5.56 33.86
C VAL A 420 15.03 -6.63 32.81
N TRP A 421 15.91 -7.58 33.13
CA TRP A 421 16.32 -8.63 32.20
C TRP A 421 15.21 -9.66 31.94
N GLY A 422 14.50 -10.10 32.97
CA GLY A 422 13.36 -10.98 32.76
C GLY A 422 12.21 -10.28 32.05
N THR A 423 11.98 -8.98 32.29
CA THR A 423 11.03 -8.17 31.50
C THR A 423 11.43 -8.10 30.04
N ALA A 424 12.73 -7.92 29.73
CA ALA A 424 13.20 -7.93 28.35
C ALA A 424 12.89 -9.27 27.66
N LEU A 425 13.09 -10.40 28.35
CA LEU A 425 12.74 -11.74 27.86
C LEU A 425 11.22 -11.93 27.66
N LEU A 426 10.40 -11.34 28.55
CA LEU A 426 8.94 -11.44 28.49
C LEU A 426 8.28 -10.38 27.58
N SER A 427 9.04 -9.40 27.08
CA SER A 427 8.52 -8.27 26.30
C SER A 427 7.74 -8.72 25.05
N GLY A 428 8.19 -9.77 24.37
CA GLY A 428 7.49 -10.35 23.22
C GLY A 428 6.08 -10.86 23.57
N VAL A 429 5.89 -11.40 24.77
CA VAL A 429 4.56 -11.84 25.24
C VAL A 429 3.65 -10.64 25.52
N VAL A 430 4.18 -9.58 26.11
CA VAL A 430 3.43 -8.33 26.35
C VAL A 430 3.04 -7.67 25.03
N LEU A 431 3.95 -7.61 24.06
CA LEU A 431 3.69 -7.09 22.72
C LEU A 431 2.63 -7.91 21.99
N LEU A 432 2.72 -9.24 22.05
CA LEU A 432 1.72 -10.12 21.46
C LEU A 432 0.34 -9.92 22.12
N ALA A 433 0.29 -9.80 23.44
CA ALA A 433 -0.95 -9.54 24.17
C ALA A 433 -1.57 -8.19 23.76
N ALA A 434 -0.76 -7.15 23.60
CA ALA A 434 -1.21 -5.85 23.09
C ALA A 434 -1.76 -5.98 21.66
N GLY A 435 -1.06 -6.70 20.78
CA GLY A 435 -1.52 -7.00 19.42
C GLY A 435 -2.87 -7.74 19.40
N VAL A 436 -3.01 -8.79 20.22
CA VAL A 436 -4.29 -9.52 20.33
C VAL A 436 -5.41 -8.61 20.86
N ALA A 437 -5.13 -7.73 21.82
CA ALA A 437 -6.11 -6.75 22.30
C ALA A 437 -6.53 -5.76 21.21
N ALA A 438 -5.57 -5.22 20.43
CA ALA A 438 -5.85 -4.37 19.28
C ALA A 438 -6.73 -5.08 18.23
N GLY A 439 -6.38 -6.32 17.89
CA GLY A 439 -7.16 -7.16 16.99
C GLY A 439 -8.59 -7.38 17.52
N ALA A 440 -8.75 -7.70 18.80
CA ALA A 440 -10.06 -7.88 19.43
C ALA A 440 -10.90 -6.59 19.40
N VAL A 441 -10.30 -5.43 19.68
CA VAL A 441 -10.99 -4.13 19.61
C VAL A 441 -11.49 -3.85 18.18
N SER A 442 -10.69 -4.14 17.15
CA SER A 442 -11.14 -3.99 15.76
C SER A 442 -12.32 -4.91 15.40
N VAL A 443 -12.31 -6.14 15.90
CA VAL A 443 -13.43 -7.09 15.72
C VAL A 443 -14.69 -6.55 16.39
N VAL A 444 -14.59 -6.11 17.64
CA VAL A 444 -15.72 -5.50 18.38
C VAL A 444 -16.24 -4.27 17.63
N ALA A 445 -15.35 -3.38 17.17
CA ALA A 445 -15.71 -2.20 16.41
C ALA A 445 -16.47 -2.57 15.13
N LYS A 446 -15.98 -3.54 14.34
CA LYS A 446 -16.67 -4.03 13.13
C LYS A 446 -18.08 -4.52 13.44
N TRP A 447 -18.27 -5.33 14.49
CA TRP A 447 -19.59 -5.88 14.81
C TRP A 447 -20.56 -4.82 15.37
N LEU A 448 -20.07 -3.85 16.15
CA LEU A 448 -20.89 -2.74 16.64
C LEU A 448 -21.25 -1.75 15.53
N LEU A 449 -20.29 -1.43 14.67
CA LEU A 449 -20.45 -0.42 13.63
C LEU A 449 -21.16 -0.97 12.39
N VAL A 450 -20.94 -2.20 11.96
CA VAL A 450 -21.51 -2.70 10.69
C VAL A 450 -22.38 -3.93 10.92
N GLY A 451 -21.99 -4.80 11.84
CA GLY A 451 -22.63 -6.10 12.02
C GLY A 451 -22.13 -7.09 10.97
N ARG A 452 -23.04 -7.81 10.31
CA ARG A 452 -22.71 -8.75 9.25
C ARG A 452 -22.79 -8.06 7.88
N HIS A 453 -21.71 -8.06 7.11
CA HIS A 453 -21.76 -7.59 5.72
C HIS A 453 -22.67 -8.48 4.88
N ARG A 454 -23.43 -7.86 3.98
CA ARG A 454 -24.30 -8.53 3.01
C ARG A 454 -24.02 -7.96 1.63
N THR A 455 -24.29 -8.77 0.61
CA THR A 455 -24.24 -8.34 -0.79
C THR A 455 -25.32 -7.30 -1.04
N GLY A 456 -25.01 -6.28 -1.84
CA GLY A 456 -25.96 -5.21 -2.13
C GLY A 456 -25.34 -4.00 -2.80
N GLU A 457 -26.18 -2.99 -3.04
CA GLU A 457 -25.78 -1.71 -3.60
C GLU A 457 -26.02 -0.58 -2.61
N HIS A 458 -24.99 0.22 -2.37
CA HIS A 458 -25.04 1.32 -1.43
C HIS A 458 -24.49 2.59 -2.10
N PRO A 459 -25.27 3.67 -2.21
CA PRO A 459 -24.73 4.93 -2.71
C PRO A 459 -23.66 5.46 -1.74
N LEU A 460 -22.67 6.19 -2.27
CA LEU A 460 -21.56 6.76 -1.50
C LEU A 460 -22.05 7.54 -0.28
N TRP A 461 -23.15 8.28 -0.41
CA TRP A 461 -23.75 9.05 0.68
C TRP A 461 -24.77 8.21 1.45
N SER A 462 -24.33 7.08 1.99
CA SER A 462 -25.13 6.21 2.85
C SER A 462 -24.42 5.89 4.16
N GLY A 463 -25.21 5.72 5.22
CA GLY A 463 -24.67 5.36 6.53
C GLY A 463 -23.93 4.03 6.54
N PHE A 464 -24.28 3.09 5.65
CA PHE A 464 -23.54 1.83 5.50
C PHE A 464 -22.09 2.10 5.09
N VAL A 465 -21.86 2.86 4.02
CA VAL A 465 -20.51 3.18 3.52
C VAL A 465 -19.68 3.85 4.61
N TRP A 466 -20.20 4.88 5.30
CA TRP A 466 -19.41 5.60 6.29
C TRP A 466 -19.12 4.78 7.55
N ARG A 467 -20.05 3.93 7.97
CA ARG A 467 -19.84 3.01 9.10
C ARG A 467 -18.84 1.91 8.74
N ASN A 468 -18.87 1.42 7.49
CA ASN A 468 -17.91 0.47 6.95
C ASN A 468 -16.50 1.05 6.96
N GLU A 469 -16.34 2.24 6.40
CA GLU A 469 -15.08 2.99 6.37
C GLU A 469 -14.54 3.32 7.78
N LEU A 470 -15.43 3.62 8.73
CA LEU A 470 -15.02 3.82 10.13
C LEU A 470 -14.54 2.51 10.77
N ALA A 471 -15.21 1.38 10.50
CA ALA A 471 -14.76 0.07 10.95
C ALA A 471 -13.39 -0.31 10.35
N ASP A 472 -13.18 -0.01 9.07
CA ASP A 472 -11.89 -0.20 8.40
C ASP A 472 -10.78 0.68 9.02
N THR A 473 -11.11 1.90 9.48
CA THR A 473 -10.15 2.73 10.22
C THR A 473 -9.66 2.04 11.51
N PHE A 474 -10.49 1.24 12.20
CA PHE A 474 -10.02 0.43 13.33
C PHE A 474 -9.09 -0.70 12.89
N VAL A 475 -9.29 -1.25 11.69
CA VAL A 475 -8.36 -2.24 11.13
C VAL A 475 -7.02 -1.57 10.84
N GLU A 476 -7.01 -0.48 10.06
CA GLU A 476 -5.78 0.16 9.56
C GLU A 476 -4.99 0.90 10.64
N VAL A 477 -5.64 1.49 11.65
CA VAL A 477 -4.94 2.28 12.70
C VAL A 477 -4.61 1.46 13.94
N LEU A 478 -5.34 0.36 14.18
CA LEU A 478 -5.20 -0.43 15.40
C LEU A 478 -4.79 -1.88 15.10
N ALA A 479 -5.57 -2.64 14.34
CA ALA A 479 -5.26 -4.07 14.15
C ALA A 479 -4.00 -4.30 13.30
N VAL A 480 -3.81 -3.55 12.22
CA VAL A 480 -2.70 -3.73 11.27
C VAL A 480 -1.35 -3.40 11.92
N PRO A 481 -1.16 -2.22 12.55
CA PRO A 481 0.15 -1.87 13.12
C PRO A 481 0.53 -2.72 14.33
N TRP A 482 -0.46 -3.17 15.12
CA TRP A 482 -0.21 -3.92 16.36
C TRP A 482 -0.22 -5.45 16.20
N LEU A 483 -0.89 -5.98 15.17
CA LEU A 483 -1.08 -7.42 14.99
C LEU A 483 -0.95 -7.88 13.54
N ALA A 484 -1.91 -7.50 12.68
CA ALA A 484 -2.11 -8.16 11.39
C ALA A 484 -0.88 -8.00 10.45
N GLY A 485 -0.23 -6.84 10.47
CA GLY A 485 1.00 -6.60 9.69
C GLY A 485 2.20 -7.43 10.16
N SER A 486 2.18 -7.90 11.41
CA SER A 486 3.26 -8.69 12.02
C SER A 486 3.10 -10.20 11.83
N VAL A 487 1.90 -10.68 11.53
CA VAL A 487 1.57 -12.11 11.52
C VAL A 487 1.01 -12.67 10.20
N PRO A 488 1.39 -12.16 9.00
CA PRO A 488 0.96 -12.77 7.74
C PRO A 488 1.53 -14.18 7.59
N GLY A 489 0.76 -15.04 6.95
CA GLY A 489 1.09 -16.46 6.75
C GLY A 489 0.94 -17.30 8.03
N THR A 490 0.34 -16.76 9.10
CA THR A 490 0.18 -17.48 10.38
C THR A 490 -1.28 -17.84 10.67
N PRO A 491 -1.53 -18.86 11.52
CA PRO A 491 -2.88 -19.15 12.01
C PRO A 491 -3.52 -17.99 12.79
N LEU A 492 -2.72 -17.09 13.38
CA LEU A 492 -3.24 -15.97 14.16
C LEU A 492 -3.95 -14.94 13.27
N LEU A 493 -3.41 -14.66 12.07
CA LEU A 493 -4.10 -13.80 11.10
C LEU A 493 -5.45 -14.41 10.70
N ASN A 494 -5.47 -15.72 10.41
CA ASN A 494 -6.70 -16.44 10.05
C ASN A 494 -7.75 -16.39 11.17
N LEU A 495 -7.33 -16.53 12.44
CA LEU A 495 -8.24 -16.42 13.59
C LEU A 495 -8.85 -15.02 13.71
N TRP A 496 -8.04 -13.98 13.54
CA TRP A 496 -8.52 -12.59 13.57
C TRP A 496 -9.47 -12.29 12.39
N LEU A 497 -9.13 -12.69 11.17
CA LEU A 497 -10.00 -12.55 9.99
C LEU A 497 -11.34 -13.30 10.15
N ARG A 498 -11.33 -14.49 10.76
CA ARG A 498 -12.57 -15.19 11.15
C ARG A 498 -13.38 -14.38 12.17
N GLY A 499 -12.72 -13.74 13.13
CA GLY A 499 -13.35 -12.81 14.07
C GLY A 499 -14.05 -11.65 13.36
N LEU A 500 -13.46 -11.12 12.29
CA LEU A 500 -14.09 -10.11 11.42
C LEU A 500 -15.24 -10.66 10.57
N GLY A 501 -15.36 -11.98 10.41
CA GLY A 501 -16.49 -12.64 9.75
C GLY A 501 -16.12 -13.52 8.56
N ALA A 502 -14.85 -13.54 8.13
CA ALA A 502 -14.40 -14.36 7.01
C ALA A 502 -14.57 -15.86 7.30
N ARG A 503 -14.96 -16.62 6.28
CA ARG A 503 -15.02 -18.08 6.35
C ARG A 503 -13.69 -18.64 5.89
N ILE A 504 -12.86 -19.09 6.82
CA ILE A 504 -11.51 -19.57 6.50
C ILE A 504 -11.37 -21.03 6.93
N GLY A 505 -11.05 -21.92 6.00
CA GLY A 505 -10.83 -23.35 6.19
C GLY A 505 -9.56 -23.70 6.99
N ARG A 506 -9.33 -24.99 7.19
CA ARG A 506 -8.11 -25.53 7.82
C ARG A 506 -6.92 -25.44 6.86
N GLY A 507 -5.73 -25.18 7.40
CA GLY A 507 -4.50 -25.16 6.60
C GLY A 507 -4.37 -24.00 5.62
N VAL A 508 -5.27 -23.01 5.65
CA VAL A 508 -5.18 -21.82 4.79
C VAL A 508 -3.90 -21.03 5.10
N TRP A 509 -3.14 -20.73 4.05
CA TRP A 509 -2.03 -19.78 4.11
C TRP A 509 -2.50 -18.42 3.62
N CYS A 510 -2.58 -17.42 4.50
CA CYS A 510 -3.02 -16.08 4.11
C CYS A 510 -1.98 -15.04 4.50
N GLU A 511 -1.45 -14.30 3.52
CA GLU A 511 -0.48 -13.20 3.72
C GLU A 511 -1.12 -11.81 3.53
N SER A 512 -2.44 -11.75 3.37
CA SER A 512 -3.17 -10.50 3.17
C SER A 512 -4.22 -10.29 4.24
N TYR A 513 -4.32 -9.04 4.72
CA TYR A 513 -5.44 -8.59 5.53
C TYR A 513 -6.48 -7.81 4.72
N TRP A 514 -6.22 -7.54 3.43
CA TRP A 514 -7.09 -6.79 2.53
C TRP A 514 -8.30 -7.64 2.07
N LEU A 515 -9.18 -7.91 3.04
CA LEU A 515 -10.47 -8.58 2.92
C LEU A 515 -11.56 -7.61 3.44
N PRO A 516 -11.93 -6.55 2.69
CA PRO A 516 -12.67 -5.40 3.23
C PRO A 516 -13.99 -5.79 3.90
N GLU A 517 -14.95 -6.32 3.14
CA GLU A 517 -16.20 -6.84 3.69
C GLU A 517 -16.01 -8.31 4.06
N SER A 518 -15.24 -8.57 5.12
CA SER A 518 -14.73 -9.91 5.45
C SER A 518 -15.80 -11.03 5.48
N ASP A 519 -17.06 -10.75 5.87
CA ASP A 519 -18.15 -11.75 5.86
C ASP A 519 -18.50 -12.30 4.46
N LEU A 520 -18.09 -11.60 3.41
CA LEU A 520 -18.30 -11.95 2.00
C LEU A 520 -17.12 -12.76 1.43
N VAL A 521 -16.08 -13.03 2.22
CA VAL A 521 -14.92 -13.83 1.80
C VAL A 521 -15.02 -15.25 2.33
N GLU A 522 -14.84 -16.21 1.42
CA GLU A 522 -14.71 -17.64 1.74
C GLU A 522 -13.40 -18.21 1.18
N LEU A 523 -12.57 -18.76 2.06
CA LEU A 523 -11.34 -19.47 1.76
C LEU A 523 -11.50 -20.93 2.19
N GLY A 524 -11.49 -21.85 1.23
CA GLY A 524 -11.59 -23.30 1.47
C GLY A 524 -10.36 -23.88 2.17
N ASP A 525 -10.45 -25.14 2.60
CA ASP A 525 -9.33 -25.85 3.23
C ASP A 525 -8.09 -25.82 2.32
N GLY A 526 -6.91 -25.53 2.88
CA GLY A 526 -5.64 -25.46 2.15
C GLY A 526 -5.51 -24.36 1.09
N ALA A 527 -6.43 -23.40 1.01
CA ALA A 527 -6.30 -22.27 0.08
C ALA A 527 -5.10 -21.38 0.44
N THR A 528 -4.48 -20.79 -0.59
CA THR A 528 -3.28 -19.96 -0.45
C THR A 528 -3.51 -18.56 -1.02
N VAL A 529 -3.41 -17.54 -0.17
CA VAL A 529 -3.43 -16.11 -0.53
C VAL A 529 -2.05 -15.53 -0.24
N ASN A 530 -1.32 -15.19 -1.30
CA ASN A 530 0.05 -14.65 -1.19
C ASN A 530 0.07 -13.15 -0.83
N ARG A 531 1.27 -12.61 -0.55
CA ARG A 531 1.51 -11.19 -0.31
C ARG A 531 0.93 -10.26 -1.38
N GLY A 532 0.51 -9.07 -0.96
CA GLY A 532 0.01 -8.01 -1.84
C GLY A 532 -1.28 -8.37 -2.58
N CYS A 533 -1.94 -9.47 -2.22
CA CYS A 533 -3.22 -9.83 -2.82
C CYS A 533 -4.36 -9.02 -2.23
N VAL A 534 -5.36 -8.69 -3.05
CA VAL A 534 -6.59 -8.03 -2.61
C VAL A 534 -7.77 -8.95 -2.90
N LEU A 535 -8.52 -9.32 -1.86
CA LEU A 535 -9.79 -10.01 -2.02
C LEU A 535 -10.90 -8.97 -2.01
N GLN A 536 -11.08 -8.34 -3.17
CA GLN A 536 -11.91 -7.17 -3.32
C GLN A 536 -13.39 -7.58 -3.40
N THR A 537 -14.10 -7.38 -2.29
CA THR A 537 -15.53 -7.70 -2.12
C THR A 537 -16.46 -6.59 -2.59
N HIS A 538 -15.93 -5.44 -3.00
CA HIS A 538 -16.75 -4.38 -3.58
C HIS A 538 -16.13 -3.68 -4.79
N LEU A 539 -16.98 -3.01 -5.59
CA LEU A 539 -16.55 -2.08 -6.64
C LEU A 539 -17.32 -0.77 -6.49
N PHE A 540 -16.62 0.35 -6.70
CA PHE A 540 -17.26 1.63 -6.92
C PHE A 540 -17.51 1.85 -8.40
N HIS A 541 -18.78 1.93 -8.80
CA HIS A 541 -19.18 2.40 -10.12
C HIS A 541 -20.10 3.60 -9.97
N ASP A 542 -19.75 4.74 -10.57
CA ASP A 542 -20.53 5.98 -10.48
C ASP A 542 -20.94 6.35 -9.04
N ARG A 543 -20.02 6.11 -8.08
CA ARG A 543 -20.18 6.36 -6.64
C ARG A 543 -21.27 5.51 -5.97
N ILE A 544 -21.55 4.35 -6.54
CA ILE A 544 -22.32 3.28 -5.89
C ILE A 544 -21.33 2.18 -5.54
N LEU A 545 -21.29 1.84 -4.26
CA LEU A 545 -20.59 0.68 -3.72
C LEU A 545 -21.45 -0.56 -4.01
N ARG A 546 -20.95 -1.44 -4.87
CA ARG A 546 -21.55 -2.76 -5.13
C ARG A 546 -20.74 -3.82 -4.40
N THR A 547 -21.35 -4.53 -3.46
CA THR A 547 -20.70 -5.59 -2.68
C THR A 547 -21.17 -6.97 -3.14
N ASP A 548 -20.25 -7.92 -3.26
CA ASP A 548 -20.53 -9.31 -3.57
C ASP A 548 -19.46 -10.23 -2.97
N THR A 549 -19.72 -11.53 -3.00
CA THR A 549 -18.86 -12.57 -2.44
C THR A 549 -17.59 -12.82 -3.25
N VAL A 550 -16.55 -13.27 -2.56
CA VAL A 550 -15.30 -13.74 -3.17
C VAL A 550 -14.98 -15.11 -2.57
N VAL A 551 -14.87 -16.12 -3.42
CA VAL A 551 -14.72 -17.52 -2.97
C VAL A 551 -13.46 -18.13 -3.57
N LEU A 552 -12.50 -18.52 -2.73
CA LEU A 552 -11.40 -19.41 -3.10
C LEU A 552 -11.71 -20.80 -2.56
N ARG A 553 -11.85 -21.78 -3.45
CA ARG A 553 -12.18 -23.16 -3.07
C ARG A 553 -10.97 -23.89 -2.47
N GLU A 554 -11.19 -25.14 -2.06
CA GLU A 554 -10.16 -26.00 -1.47
C GLU A 554 -8.88 -26.03 -2.32
N GLY A 555 -7.73 -25.77 -1.70
CA GLY A 555 -6.42 -25.78 -2.37
C GLY A 555 -6.22 -24.71 -3.45
N ALA A 556 -7.15 -23.77 -3.62
CA ALA A 556 -7.02 -22.70 -4.62
C ALA A 556 -5.90 -21.72 -4.23
N THR A 557 -5.16 -21.23 -5.22
CA THR A 557 -4.05 -20.29 -5.03
C THR A 557 -4.31 -18.96 -5.71
N LEU A 558 -4.14 -17.87 -4.96
CA LEU A 558 -3.99 -16.51 -5.47
C LEU A 558 -2.52 -16.07 -5.33
N GLY A 559 -1.84 -15.95 -6.47
CA GLY A 559 -0.42 -15.56 -6.53
C GLY A 559 -0.17 -14.09 -6.17
N PRO A 560 1.08 -13.72 -5.80
CA PRO A 560 1.39 -12.41 -5.25
C PRO A 560 0.94 -11.24 -6.13
N GLY A 561 0.41 -10.19 -5.51
CA GLY A 561 -0.15 -9.04 -6.23
C GLY A 561 -1.42 -9.33 -7.02
N GLY A 562 -2.04 -10.50 -6.80
CA GLY A 562 -3.28 -10.89 -7.47
C GLY A 562 -4.50 -10.23 -6.86
N ILE A 563 -5.48 -9.89 -7.68
CA ILE A 563 -6.75 -9.31 -7.24
C ILE A 563 -7.91 -10.14 -7.77
N VAL A 564 -8.85 -10.45 -6.88
CA VAL A 564 -10.13 -11.10 -7.21
C VAL A 564 -11.26 -10.11 -6.96
N LEU A 565 -12.11 -9.90 -7.96
CA LEU A 565 -13.20 -8.93 -7.92
C LEU A 565 -14.52 -9.54 -7.40
N PRO A 566 -15.53 -8.73 -7.06
CA PRO A 566 -16.76 -9.22 -6.43
C PRO A 566 -17.53 -10.19 -7.32
N GLY A 567 -18.17 -11.18 -6.71
CA GLY A 567 -18.95 -12.23 -7.36
C GLY A 567 -18.09 -13.31 -8.01
N SER A 568 -16.76 -13.26 -7.85
CA SER A 568 -15.85 -14.23 -8.46
C SER A 568 -15.64 -15.46 -7.59
N SER A 569 -15.34 -16.58 -8.26
CA SER A 569 -14.93 -17.82 -7.59
C SER A 569 -13.70 -18.44 -8.24
N VAL A 570 -12.79 -18.95 -7.40
CA VAL A 570 -11.57 -19.64 -7.80
C VAL A 570 -11.72 -21.13 -7.48
N GLY A 571 -11.79 -21.96 -8.52
CA GLY A 571 -12.05 -23.40 -8.41
C GLY A 571 -11.03 -24.17 -7.58
N ALA A 572 -11.40 -25.36 -7.12
CA ALA A 572 -10.55 -26.18 -6.27
C ALA A 572 -9.23 -26.53 -6.96
N HIS A 573 -8.13 -26.53 -6.21
CA HIS A 573 -6.77 -26.85 -6.68
C HIS A 573 -6.30 -26.04 -7.90
N SER A 574 -6.96 -24.90 -8.17
CA SER A 574 -6.59 -24.04 -9.30
C SER A 574 -5.55 -23.00 -8.87
N THR A 575 -4.68 -22.63 -9.82
CA THR A 575 -3.61 -21.67 -9.58
C THR A 575 -3.86 -20.40 -10.38
N LEU A 576 -3.99 -19.27 -9.70
CA LEU A 576 -3.86 -17.94 -10.28
C LEU A 576 -2.42 -17.47 -10.10
N GLY A 577 -1.71 -17.26 -11.21
CA GLY A 577 -0.33 -16.80 -11.18
C GLY A 577 -0.19 -15.37 -10.64
N PRO A 578 1.04 -14.95 -10.28
CA PRO A 578 1.31 -13.61 -9.76
C PRO A 578 0.79 -12.47 -10.67
N ALA A 579 0.36 -11.37 -10.05
CA ALA A 579 -0.18 -10.16 -10.68
C ALA A 579 -1.41 -10.41 -11.59
N SER A 580 -2.20 -11.44 -11.26
CA SER A 580 -3.42 -11.78 -11.98
C SER A 580 -4.63 -10.99 -11.51
N LEU A 581 -5.57 -10.69 -12.41
CA LEU A 581 -6.86 -10.05 -12.10
C LEU A 581 -8.01 -10.96 -12.54
N VAL A 582 -8.79 -11.46 -11.59
CA VAL A 582 -10.05 -12.17 -11.85
C VAL A 582 -11.18 -11.15 -11.94
N MET A 583 -11.96 -11.24 -13.01
CA MET A 583 -13.04 -10.29 -13.29
C MET A 583 -14.24 -10.47 -12.36
N ALA A 584 -15.03 -9.40 -12.21
CA ALA A 584 -16.26 -9.47 -11.42
C ALA A 584 -17.23 -10.51 -12.02
N GLY A 585 -17.78 -11.38 -11.17
CA GLY A 585 -18.65 -12.48 -11.58
C GLY A 585 -17.95 -13.65 -12.31
N GLU A 586 -16.63 -13.63 -12.47
CA GLU A 586 -15.89 -14.67 -13.17
C GLU A 586 -15.71 -15.93 -12.29
N SER A 587 -15.92 -17.11 -12.87
CA SER A 587 -15.72 -18.39 -12.19
C SER A 587 -14.61 -19.19 -12.86
N VAL A 588 -13.51 -19.37 -12.14
CA VAL A 588 -12.34 -20.12 -12.57
C VAL A 588 -12.57 -21.61 -12.32
N PRO A 589 -12.44 -22.49 -13.33
CA PRO A 589 -12.65 -23.93 -13.16
C PRO A 589 -11.66 -24.58 -12.18
N ALA A 590 -12.06 -25.67 -11.54
CA ALA A 590 -11.16 -26.49 -10.72
C ALA A 590 -10.03 -27.11 -11.56
N ASP A 591 -8.92 -27.45 -10.92
CA ASP A 591 -7.76 -28.15 -11.52
C ASP A 591 -7.16 -27.45 -12.75
N THR A 592 -7.27 -26.12 -12.81
CA THR A 592 -6.75 -25.30 -13.92
C THR A 592 -5.75 -24.25 -13.46
N ARG A 593 -4.97 -23.74 -14.40
CA ARG A 593 -3.97 -22.69 -14.15
C ARG A 593 -4.28 -21.48 -15.01
N TRP A 594 -4.20 -20.30 -14.41
CA TRP A 594 -4.53 -19.03 -15.05
C TRP A 594 -3.49 -17.98 -14.71
N LEU A 595 -3.26 -17.07 -15.65
CA LEU A 595 -2.32 -15.97 -15.49
C LEU A 595 -2.77 -14.81 -16.35
N GLY A 596 -2.90 -13.64 -15.75
CA GLY A 596 -2.99 -12.40 -16.49
C GLY A 596 -3.90 -11.36 -15.87
N ASN A 597 -3.88 -10.15 -16.45
CA ASN A 597 -4.71 -9.04 -16.04
C ASN A 597 -5.43 -8.42 -17.25
N PRO A 598 -6.64 -8.89 -17.59
CA PRO A 598 -7.41 -9.99 -16.96
C PRO A 598 -6.82 -11.39 -17.16
N ILE A 599 -7.25 -12.36 -16.36
CA ILE A 599 -6.74 -13.74 -16.42
C ILE A 599 -7.07 -14.45 -17.75
N GLU A 600 -6.11 -15.24 -18.22
CA GLU A 600 -6.28 -16.20 -19.32
C GLU A 600 -5.66 -17.55 -18.94
N ALA A 601 -6.02 -18.62 -19.66
CA ALA A 601 -5.50 -19.97 -19.40
C ALA A 601 -3.97 -20.01 -19.50
N TRP A 602 -3.31 -20.39 -18.42
CA TRP A 602 -1.85 -20.46 -18.33
C TRP A 602 -1.34 -21.81 -18.84
N ARG A 603 -1.11 -21.87 -20.15
CA ARG A 603 -0.52 -23.06 -20.80
C ARG A 603 0.97 -23.16 -20.47
N ALA A 604 1.39 -24.34 -20.02
CA ALA A 604 2.76 -24.66 -19.61
C ALA A 604 3.77 -24.59 -20.77
#